data_AF-A0A7S0BZ87-F1
#
_entry.id   AF-A0A7S0BZ87-F1
#
_cell.length_a   1.000
_cell.length_b   1.000
_cell.length_c   1.000
_cell.angle_alpha   90.00
_cell.angle_beta   90.00
_cell.angle_gamma   90.00
#
_symmetry.space_group_name_H-M   'P 1'
#
loop_
_entity.id
_entity.type
_entity.pdbx_description
1 polymer ?
#
loop_
_entity_poly.entity_id
_entity_poly.type
_entity_poly.pdbx_seq_one_letter_code
_entity_poly.pdbx_strand_id
1 'polypeptide(L)'
;LVSGVDMFAFWISTYIWDMFLYLILTALILAIFLLYGTNSAEVFVGDKQSFLCTLLLTFGYGTSAFPFAYLISRKFDNHNSAQISVMAVFFLTGFVAVNAHFIMSRIEATENIAQALLPLFRLWPPYHVGDGLLKLAINFWEREVAGGGKGAFDWEVTGEPISFLFGLSFPYFMLLLLFEYSEDGGSGGFIGRYLRWLRTKWEMFIVSCHGMTARLNNLEINNLDADVLHEKDIVSQNKNELKSTAALLLVNVWKIYPPSTGYLSVFLNFIRSSISTLIKCRRTIVTTGNIVAPKKAVCGLSTSIYHGETFGLLGVN
;
A
#
# COMPACT_ATOMS: atom_id res chain seq x y z
N LEU A 1 -10.42 -20.91 1.29
CA LEU A 1 -11.54 -21.42 0.45
C LEU A 1 -11.47 -22.91 0.10
N VAL A 2 -10.45 -23.67 0.56
CA VAL A 2 -10.33 -25.11 0.26
C VAL A 2 -11.53 -25.94 0.77
N SER A 3 -12.26 -25.43 1.77
CA SER A 3 -13.47 -26.07 2.33
C SER A 3 -14.78 -25.71 1.62
N GLY A 4 -14.76 -24.94 0.51
CA GLY A 4 -15.97 -24.55 -0.23
C GLY A 4 -16.82 -23.44 0.41
N VAL A 5 -16.28 -22.74 1.42
CA VAL A 5 -16.93 -21.57 2.03
C VAL A 5 -16.96 -20.41 1.03
N ASP A 6 -18.11 -19.75 0.90
CA ASP A 6 -18.26 -18.58 0.04
C ASP A 6 -17.35 -17.43 0.47
N MET A 7 -16.72 -16.78 -0.51
CA MET A 7 -15.75 -15.71 -0.30
C MET A 7 -16.35 -14.52 0.44
N PHE A 8 -17.58 -14.13 0.07
CA PHE A 8 -18.24 -12.99 0.70
C PHE A 8 -18.57 -13.30 2.16
N ALA A 9 -19.07 -14.50 2.44
CA ALA A 9 -19.34 -14.94 3.81
C ALA A 9 -18.08 -14.92 4.69
N PHE A 10 -16.93 -15.34 4.16
CA PHE A 10 -15.66 -15.28 4.87
C PHE A 10 -15.29 -13.85 5.27
N TRP A 11 -15.20 -12.93 4.30
CA TRP A 11 -14.78 -11.54 4.56
C TRP A 11 -15.75 -10.78 5.45
N ILE A 12 -17.07 -10.98 5.28
CA ILE A 12 -18.08 -10.36 6.14
C ILE A 12 -17.94 -10.87 7.58
N SER A 13 -17.79 -12.18 7.77
CA SER A 13 -17.64 -12.73 9.13
C SER A 13 -16.36 -12.23 9.80
N THR A 14 -15.24 -12.16 9.07
CA THR A 14 -13.98 -11.61 9.59
C THR A 14 -14.12 -10.15 9.96
N TYR A 15 -14.72 -9.33 9.08
CA TYR A 15 -14.92 -7.91 9.34
C TYR A 15 -15.84 -7.66 10.54
N ILE A 16 -16.94 -8.40 10.68
CA ILE A 16 -17.85 -8.29 11.83
C ILE A 16 -17.12 -8.63 13.13
N TRP A 17 -16.30 -9.69 13.12
CA TRP A 17 -15.52 -10.10 14.28
C TRP A 17 -14.51 -9.03 14.70
N ASP A 18 -13.76 -8.49 13.75
CA ASP A 18 -12.79 -7.42 14.02
C ASP A 18 -13.49 -6.14 14.51
N MET A 19 -14.64 -5.79 13.93
CA MET A 19 -15.46 -4.66 14.38
C MET A 19 -16.00 -4.86 15.80
N PHE A 20 -16.36 -6.09 16.19
CA PHE A 20 -16.78 -6.38 17.56
C PHE A 20 -15.63 -6.19 18.56
N LEU A 21 -14.45 -6.73 18.26
CA LEU A 21 -13.26 -6.51 19.11
C LEU A 21 -12.87 -5.03 19.17
N TYR A 22 -13.00 -4.32 18.06
CA TYR A 22 -12.71 -2.90 17.97
C TYR A 22 -13.72 -2.02 18.71
N LEU A 23 -14.99 -2.44 18.78
CA LEU A 23 -15.98 -1.77 19.62
C LEU A 23 -15.59 -1.81 21.10
N ILE A 24 -15.09 -2.95 21.58
CA ILE A 24 -14.57 -3.11 22.95
C ILE A 24 -13.37 -2.16 23.15
N LEU A 25 -12.44 -2.13 22.20
CA LEU A 25 -11.28 -1.23 22.24
C LEU A 25 -11.70 0.24 22.28
N THR A 26 -12.67 0.63 21.45
CA THR A 26 -13.22 1.99 21.40
C THR A 26 -13.87 2.36 22.74
N ALA A 27 -14.64 1.45 23.34
CA ALA A 27 -15.24 1.66 24.64
C ALA A 27 -14.18 1.85 25.75
N LEU A 28 -13.08 1.09 25.71
CA LEU A 28 -11.97 1.25 26.64
C LEU A 28 -11.26 2.62 26.47
N ILE A 29 -11.03 3.06 25.23
CA ILE A 29 -10.45 4.38 24.94
C ILE A 29 -11.34 5.49 25.50
N LEU A 30 -12.65 5.42 25.27
CA LEU A 30 -13.60 6.40 25.79
C LEU A 30 -13.69 6.36 27.32
N ALA A 31 -13.64 5.18 27.94
CA ALA A 31 -13.58 5.05 29.38
C ALA A 31 -12.34 5.75 29.95
N ILE A 32 -11.18 5.60 29.30
CA ILE A 32 -9.95 6.31 29.70
C ILE A 32 -10.13 7.83 29.59
N PHE A 33 -10.70 8.34 28.49
CA PHE A 33 -10.97 9.78 28.38
C PHE A 33 -11.92 10.28 29.48
N LEU A 34 -12.95 9.51 29.84
CA LEU A 34 -13.84 9.86 30.94
C LEU A 34 -13.15 9.81 32.31
N LEU A 35 -12.21 8.89 32.52
CA LEU A 35 -11.42 8.80 33.77
C LEU A 35 -10.46 9.99 33.94
N TYR A 36 -9.78 10.41 32.88
CA TYR A 36 -8.97 11.63 32.91
C TYR A 36 -9.84 12.90 32.97
N GLY A 37 -11.08 12.81 32.49
CA GLY A 37 -12.14 13.78 32.73
C GLY A 37 -11.80 15.21 32.27
N THR A 38 -12.40 16.17 32.97
CA THR A 38 -12.29 17.62 32.70
C THR A 38 -10.87 18.17 32.85
N ASN A 39 -9.97 17.46 33.52
CA ASN A 39 -8.64 18.00 33.80
C ASN A 39 -7.69 17.92 32.60
N SER A 40 -7.92 16.99 31.66
CA SER A 40 -7.00 16.79 30.52
C SER A 40 -7.68 16.37 29.22
N ALA A 41 -8.89 15.80 29.29
CA ALA A 41 -9.62 15.32 28.13
C ALA A 41 -10.90 16.13 27.84
N GLU A 42 -11.08 17.29 28.48
CA GLU A 42 -12.26 18.15 28.32
C GLU A 42 -12.53 18.51 26.85
N VAL A 43 -11.46 18.69 26.09
CA VAL A 43 -11.47 18.92 24.64
C VAL A 43 -12.28 17.87 23.87
N PHE A 44 -12.26 16.61 24.33
CA PHE A 44 -12.86 15.47 23.65
C PHE A 44 -14.13 14.96 24.33
N VAL A 45 -14.27 15.15 25.64
CA VAL A 45 -15.39 14.59 26.44
C VAL A 45 -16.10 15.59 27.34
N GLY A 46 -15.72 16.88 27.31
CA GLY A 46 -16.26 17.93 28.19
C GLY A 46 -17.75 18.18 27.99
N ASP A 47 -18.22 18.13 26.74
CA ASP A 47 -19.64 18.22 26.40
C ASP A 47 -20.16 16.96 25.71
N LYS A 48 -21.48 16.74 25.78
CA LYS A 48 -22.14 15.57 25.19
C LYS A 48 -21.93 15.48 23.67
N GLN A 49 -21.81 16.59 22.96
CA GLN A 49 -21.61 16.57 21.52
C GLN A 49 -20.18 16.17 21.19
N SER A 50 -19.18 16.75 21.85
CA SER A 50 -17.77 16.37 21.68
C SER A 50 -17.53 14.91 22.06
N PHE A 51 -18.15 14.42 23.12
CA PHE A 51 -18.08 12.99 23.49
C PHE A 51 -18.58 12.10 22.35
N LEU A 52 -19.76 12.41 21.78
CA LEU A 52 -20.32 11.65 20.66
C LEU A 52 -19.47 11.78 19.39
N CYS A 53 -18.91 12.96 19.11
CA CYS A 53 -18.00 13.17 17.99
C CYS A 53 -16.74 12.31 18.14
N THR A 54 -16.14 12.29 19.33
CA THR A 54 -14.96 11.47 19.64
C THR A 54 -15.28 9.98 19.51
N LEU A 55 -16.46 9.55 19.98
CA LEU A 55 -16.94 8.18 19.79
C LEU A 55 -17.07 7.83 18.32
N LEU A 56 -17.72 8.70 17.51
CA LEU A 56 -17.94 8.45 16.09
C LEU A 56 -16.64 8.49 15.27
N LEU A 57 -15.71 9.39 15.59
CA LEU A 57 -14.38 9.43 14.97
C LEU A 57 -13.59 8.16 15.30
N THR A 58 -13.56 7.75 16.57
CA THR A 58 -12.79 6.59 17.01
C THR A 58 -13.42 5.29 16.50
N PHE A 59 -14.74 5.15 16.54
CA PHE A 59 -15.43 3.97 16.02
C PHE A 59 -15.39 3.92 14.48
N GLY A 60 -15.65 5.05 13.82
CA GLY A 60 -15.59 5.20 12.37
C GLY A 60 -14.19 4.98 11.79
N TYR A 61 -13.14 5.16 12.61
CA TYR A 61 -11.80 4.74 12.23
C TYR A 61 -11.75 3.24 11.89
N GLY A 62 -12.28 2.39 12.78
CA GLY A 62 -12.26 0.94 12.58
C GLY A 62 -13.00 0.52 11.32
N THR A 63 -14.14 1.15 11.03
CA THR A 63 -14.97 0.77 9.87
C THR A 63 -14.25 0.91 8.54
N SER A 64 -13.38 1.91 8.40
CA SER A 64 -12.60 2.13 7.17
C SER A 64 -11.16 1.62 7.27
N ALA A 65 -10.57 1.58 8.46
CA ALA A 65 -9.21 1.12 8.67
C ALA A 65 -9.05 -0.40 8.47
N PHE A 66 -10.01 -1.23 8.89
CA PHE A 66 -9.90 -2.68 8.70
C PHE A 66 -9.93 -3.09 7.22
N PRO A 67 -10.92 -2.68 6.39
CA PRO A 67 -10.91 -3.01 4.98
C PRO A 67 -9.65 -2.51 4.27
N PHE A 68 -9.16 -1.33 4.68
CA PHE A 68 -7.93 -0.78 4.16
C PHE A 68 -6.67 -1.57 4.60
N ALA A 69 -6.61 -2.04 5.85
CA ALA A 69 -5.55 -2.91 6.35
C ALA A 69 -5.54 -4.25 5.59
N TYR A 70 -6.72 -4.83 5.31
CA TYR A 70 -6.83 -6.06 4.52
C TYR A 70 -6.30 -5.88 3.09
N LEU A 71 -6.56 -4.72 2.47
CA LEU A 71 -6.03 -4.40 1.14
C LEU A 71 -4.50 -4.35 1.11
N ILE A 72 -3.88 -3.78 2.16
CA ILE A 72 -2.41 -3.70 2.28
C ILE A 72 -1.84 -5.08 2.62
N SER A 73 -2.42 -5.80 3.59
CA SER A 73 -1.88 -7.05 4.10
C SER A 73 -1.85 -8.15 3.04
N ARG A 74 -2.77 -8.14 2.09
CA ARG A 74 -2.83 -9.07 0.94
C ARG A 74 -1.56 -9.07 0.07
N LYS A 75 -0.72 -8.03 0.15
CA LYS A 75 0.55 -7.94 -0.60
C LYS A 75 1.73 -8.62 0.09
N PHE A 76 1.53 -9.20 1.27
CA PHE A 76 2.59 -9.76 2.09
C PHE A 76 2.33 -11.23 2.36
N ASP A 77 3.34 -12.07 2.07
CA ASP A 77 3.30 -13.50 2.40
C ASP A 77 3.60 -13.76 3.89
N ASN A 78 4.30 -12.82 4.55
CA ASN A 78 4.66 -12.91 5.97
C ASN A 78 3.80 -11.95 6.81
N HIS A 79 3.08 -12.50 7.78
CA HIS A 79 2.22 -11.77 8.71
C HIS A 79 2.95 -10.66 9.47
N ASN A 80 4.18 -10.89 9.93
CA ASN A 80 4.94 -9.88 10.69
C ASN A 80 5.29 -8.66 9.81
N SER A 81 5.75 -8.92 8.58
CA SER A 81 6.04 -7.85 7.61
C SER A 81 4.80 -7.06 7.23
N ALA A 82 3.65 -7.74 7.10
CA ALA A 82 2.36 -7.10 6.86
C ALA A 82 1.98 -6.15 8.00
N GLN A 83 2.06 -6.62 9.25
CA GLN A 83 1.72 -5.85 10.43
C GLN A 83 2.60 -4.59 10.56
N ILE A 84 3.92 -4.74 10.46
CA ILE A 84 4.86 -3.61 10.55
C ILE A 84 4.57 -2.59 9.45
N SER A 85 4.28 -3.04 8.23
CA SER A 85 4.01 -2.16 7.10
C SER A 85 2.69 -1.40 7.26
N VAL A 86 1.61 -2.08 7.67
CA VAL A 86 0.30 -1.45 7.95
C VAL A 86 0.46 -0.41 9.06
N MET A 87 1.14 -0.76 10.15
CA MET A 87 1.41 0.16 11.26
C MET A 87 2.18 1.39 10.80
N ALA A 88 3.23 1.22 9.98
CA ALA A 88 4.02 2.32 9.45
C ALA A 88 3.18 3.25 8.57
N VAL A 89 2.38 2.70 7.66
CA VAL A 89 1.47 3.48 6.81
C VAL A 89 0.45 4.24 7.65
N PHE A 90 -0.13 3.59 8.66
CA PHE A 90 -1.16 4.20 9.50
C PHE A 90 -0.59 5.33 10.35
N PHE A 91 0.61 5.14 10.90
CA PHE A 91 1.31 6.18 11.64
C PHE A 91 1.69 7.37 10.75
N LEU A 92 2.28 7.12 9.57
CA LEU A 92 2.68 8.19 8.66
C LEU A 92 1.48 9.02 8.19
N THR A 93 0.35 8.38 7.90
CA THR A 93 -0.83 9.07 7.36
C THR A 93 -1.70 9.67 8.45
N GLY A 94 -1.83 9.03 9.61
CA GLY A 94 -2.66 9.52 10.71
C GLY A 94 -1.97 10.53 11.61
N PHE A 95 -0.64 10.49 11.70
CA PHE A 95 0.12 11.43 12.53
C PHE A 95 0.95 12.40 11.69
N VAL A 96 1.87 11.90 10.87
CA VAL A 96 2.82 12.77 10.15
C VAL A 96 2.11 13.64 9.12
N ALA A 97 1.22 13.07 8.30
CA ALA A 97 0.50 13.82 7.27
C ALA A 97 -0.48 14.85 7.86
N VAL A 98 -1.16 14.51 8.96
CA VAL A 98 -2.06 15.44 9.68
C VAL A 98 -1.29 16.65 10.21
N ASN A 99 -0.17 16.42 10.91
CA ASN A 99 0.67 17.50 11.42
C ASN A 99 1.29 18.31 10.28
N ALA A 100 1.76 17.65 9.22
CA ALA A 100 2.31 18.34 8.06
C ALA A 100 1.25 19.24 7.40
N HIS A 101 0.04 18.74 7.16
CA HIS A 101 -1.05 19.52 6.61
C HIS A 101 -1.40 20.72 7.50
N PHE A 102 -1.54 20.49 8.82
CA PHE A 102 -1.84 21.55 9.79
C PHE A 102 -0.79 22.68 9.79
N ILE A 103 0.49 22.34 9.78
CA ILE A 103 1.57 23.33 9.76
C ILE A 103 1.56 24.09 8.42
N MET A 104 1.48 23.36 7.30
CA MET A 104 1.53 23.98 5.97
C MET A 104 0.32 24.88 5.70
N SER A 105 -0.86 24.55 6.23
CA SER A 105 -2.07 25.37 6.07
C SER A 105 -2.06 26.66 6.90
N ARG A 106 -1.13 26.81 7.85
CA ARG A 106 -0.99 28.01 8.68
C ARG A 106 0.09 28.97 8.19
N ILE A 107 0.86 28.58 7.18
CA ILE A 107 1.93 29.40 6.59
C ILE A 107 1.49 29.79 5.18
N GLU A 108 1.29 31.09 4.95
CA GLU A 108 0.80 31.65 3.68
C GLU A 108 1.59 31.14 2.46
N ALA A 109 2.92 31.01 2.60
CA ALA A 109 3.79 30.54 1.53
C ALA A 109 3.56 29.06 1.11
N THR A 110 3.04 28.22 2.02
CA THR A 110 2.85 26.78 1.78
C THR A 110 1.38 26.36 1.71
N GLU A 111 0.45 27.28 1.92
CA GLU A 111 -0.99 27.00 1.93
C GLU A 111 -1.47 26.38 0.61
N ASN A 112 -1.05 26.93 -0.53
CA ASN A 112 -1.38 26.40 -1.85
C ASN A 112 -0.93 24.94 -2.03
N ILE A 113 0.22 24.59 -1.47
CA ILE A 113 0.77 23.22 -1.52
C ILE A 113 -0.04 22.31 -0.61
N ALA A 114 -0.43 22.78 0.59
CA ALA A 114 -1.28 22.03 1.51
C ALA A 114 -2.62 21.66 0.85
N GLN A 115 -3.29 22.62 0.21
CA GLN A 115 -4.55 22.39 -0.48
C GLN A 115 -4.41 21.43 -1.67
N ALA A 116 -3.29 21.48 -2.40
CA ALA A 116 -3.01 20.54 -3.48
C ALA A 116 -2.76 19.10 -3.00
N LEU A 117 -2.17 18.91 -1.82
CA LEU A 117 -1.89 17.60 -1.21
C LEU A 117 -3.09 17.01 -0.46
N LEU A 118 -4.05 17.84 -0.07
CA LEU A 118 -5.20 17.43 0.74
C LEU A 118 -6.02 16.26 0.14
N PRO A 119 -6.33 16.20 -1.17
CA PRO A 119 -7.03 15.05 -1.75
C PRO A 119 -6.25 13.73 -1.59
N LEU A 120 -4.92 13.78 -1.63
CA LEU A 120 -4.08 12.60 -1.42
C LEU A 120 -4.12 12.13 0.04
N PHE A 121 -4.10 13.07 1.00
CA PHE A 121 -4.17 12.73 2.42
C PHE A 121 -5.55 12.20 2.82
N ARG A 122 -6.63 12.72 2.22
CA ARG A 122 -8.00 12.24 2.41
C ARG A 122 -8.25 10.81 1.90
N LEU A 123 -7.33 10.20 1.17
CA LEU A 123 -7.44 8.79 0.78
C LEU A 123 -7.12 7.83 1.93
N TRP A 124 -6.53 8.29 3.03
CA TRP A 124 -6.07 7.41 4.11
C TRP A 124 -7.04 7.52 5.31
N PRO A 125 -7.68 6.43 5.75
CA PRO A 125 -8.55 6.44 6.93
C PRO A 125 -7.93 7.08 8.18
N PRO A 126 -6.65 6.80 8.52
CA PRO A 126 -6.01 7.39 9.69
C PRO A 126 -5.95 8.92 9.66
N TYR A 127 -5.86 9.53 8.46
CA TYR A 127 -5.81 10.97 8.31
C TYR A 127 -7.10 11.64 8.78
N HIS A 128 -8.27 11.08 8.45
CA HIS A 128 -9.57 11.66 8.84
C HIS A 128 -9.80 11.65 10.34
N VAL A 129 -9.32 10.63 11.04
CA VAL A 129 -9.40 10.58 12.51
C VAL A 129 -8.52 11.66 13.13
N GLY A 130 -7.28 11.78 12.67
CA GLY A 130 -6.36 12.79 13.18
C GLY A 130 -6.83 14.21 12.86
N ASP A 131 -7.30 14.46 11.64
CA ASP A 131 -7.90 15.74 11.23
C ASP A 131 -9.15 16.06 12.05
N GLY A 132 -10.04 15.09 12.26
CA GLY A 132 -11.25 15.27 13.06
C GLY A 132 -10.97 15.56 14.54
N LEU A 133 -10.03 14.85 15.17
CA LEU A 133 -9.61 15.13 16.55
C LEU A 133 -8.95 16.50 16.66
N LEU A 134 -8.13 16.87 15.67
CA LEU A 134 -7.46 18.17 15.64
C LEU A 134 -8.45 19.32 15.47
N LYS A 135 -9.41 19.20 14.55
CA LYS A 135 -10.48 20.20 14.35
C LYS A 135 -11.38 20.33 15.56
N LEU A 136 -11.73 19.21 16.20
CA LEU A 136 -12.48 19.22 17.46
C LEU A 136 -11.71 19.99 18.55
N ALA A 137 -10.40 19.77 18.64
CA ALA A 137 -9.54 20.48 19.57
C ALA A 137 -9.41 21.98 19.30
N ILE A 138 -9.24 22.36 18.04
CA ILE A 138 -9.19 23.77 17.64
C ILE A 138 -10.50 24.47 17.97
N ASN A 139 -11.64 23.85 17.63
CA ASN A 139 -12.96 24.42 17.87
C ASN A 139 -13.28 24.56 19.37
N PHE A 140 -12.80 23.63 20.22
CA PHE A 140 -12.90 23.77 21.67
C PHE A 140 -12.20 25.05 22.17
N TRP A 141 -10.95 25.27 21.76
CA TRP A 141 -10.19 26.45 22.16
C TRP A 141 -10.74 27.75 21.57
N GLU A 142 -11.31 27.70 20.36
CA GLU A 142 -11.99 28.86 19.76
C GLU A 142 -13.19 29.29 20.62
N ARG A 143 -14.01 28.32 21.05
CA ARG A 143 -15.15 28.58 21.93
C ARG A 143 -14.73 29.13 23.29
N GLU A 144 -13.68 28.54 23.89
CA GLU A 144 -13.25 28.91 25.23
C GLU A 144 -12.53 30.27 25.27
N VAL A 145 -11.67 30.56 24.28
CA VAL A 145 -10.83 31.77 24.28
C VAL A 145 -11.49 32.93 23.55
N ALA A 146 -12.07 32.68 22.37
CA ALA A 146 -12.61 33.72 21.52
C ALA A 146 -14.11 33.96 21.73
N GLY A 147 -14.79 33.10 22.50
CA GLY A 147 -16.25 33.17 22.72
C GLY A 147 -17.08 32.96 21.44
N GLY A 148 -16.42 32.57 20.34
CA GLY A 148 -17.00 32.26 19.05
C GLY A 148 -16.52 30.89 18.64
N GLY A 149 -17.42 30.03 18.17
CA GLY A 149 -17.05 28.71 17.70
C GLY A 149 -18.28 27.92 17.32
N LYS A 150 -18.06 26.91 16.50
CA LYS A 150 -19.10 26.10 15.87
C LYS A 150 -19.51 24.95 16.80
N GLY A 151 -20.66 24.32 16.53
CA GLY A 151 -21.04 23.10 17.22
C GLY A 151 -20.03 21.99 16.93
N ALA A 152 -19.80 21.06 17.86
CA ALA A 152 -18.84 19.98 17.66
C ALA A 152 -19.19 19.12 16.41
N PHE A 153 -20.49 18.97 16.12
CA PHE A 153 -21.03 18.24 14.97
C PHE A 153 -21.11 19.05 13.68
N ASP A 154 -20.69 20.32 13.67
CA ASP A 154 -20.75 21.10 12.45
C ASP A 154 -19.89 20.47 11.35
N TRP A 155 -20.34 20.64 10.10
CA TRP A 155 -19.74 20.00 8.93
C TRP A 155 -18.24 20.27 8.81
N GLU A 156 -17.82 21.50 9.10
CA GLU A 156 -16.43 21.92 9.03
C GLU A 156 -15.56 21.41 10.18
N VAL A 157 -16.17 21.03 11.33
CA VAL A 157 -15.45 20.59 12.52
C VAL A 157 -15.26 19.07 12.48
N THR A 158 -16.32 18.30 12.69
CA THR A 158 -16.24 16.82 12.70
C THR A 158 -17.15 16.14 11.68
N GLY A 159 -18.15 16.84 11.13
CA GLY A 159 -19.09 16.25 10.18
C GLY A 159 -18.40 15.72 8.92
N GLU A 160 -17.48 16.50 8.33
CA GLU A 160 -16.68 16.11 7.18
C GLU A 160 -15.86 14.83 7.46
N PRO A 161 -14.92 14.78 8.44
CA PRO A 161 -14.09 13.60 8.66
C PRO A 161 -14.91 12.36 9.07
N ILE A 162 -15.97 12.51 9.86
CA ILE A 162 -16.88 11.40 10.21
C ILE A 162 -17.54 10.85 8.94
N SER A 163 -18.08 11.72 8.09
CA SER A 163 -18.74 11.29 6.85
C SER A 163 -17.80 10.51 5.93
N PHE A 164 -16.54 10.95 5.81
CA PHE A 164 -15.54 10.25 5.01
C PHE A 164 -15.13 8.91 5.62
N LEU A 165 -14.99 8.81 6.95
CA LEU A 165 -14.65 7.54 7.61
C LEU A 165 -15.69 6.46 7.33
N PHE A 166 -16.97 6.76 7.54
CA PHE A 166 -18.04 5.79 7.25
C PHE A 166 -18.25 5.59 5.74
N GLY A 167 -18.13 6.65 4.95
CA GLY A 167 -18.31 6.61 3.50
C GLY A 167 -17.22 5.81 2.77
N LEU A 168 -15.96 5.90 3.21
CA LEU A 168 -14.82 5.20 2.61
C LEU A 168 -14.74 3.71 2.97
N SER A 169 -15.41 3.29 4.05
CA SER A 169 -15.50 1.86 4.41
C SER A 169 -16.04 1.00 3.26
N PHE A 170 -17.13 1.44 2.64
CA PHE A 170 -17.77 0.72 1.53
C PHE A 170 -16.86 0.52 0.30
N PRO A 171 -16.24 1.57 -0.29
CA PRO A 171 -15.37 1.38 -1.45
C PRO A 171 -14.12 0.56 -1.12
N TYR A 172 -13.52 0.65 0.08
CA TYR A 172 -12.40 -0.21 0.43
C TYR A 172 -12.81 -1.68 0.54
N PHE A 173 -13.93 -1.96 1.20
CA PHE A 173 -14.44 -3.32 1.32
C PHE A 173 -14.85 -3.89 -0.05
N MET A 174 -15.46 -3.06 -0.91
CA MET A 174 -15.79 -3.44 -2.28
C MET A 174 -14.51 -3.73 -3.11
N LEU A 175 -13.48 -2.89 -3.00
CA LEU A 175 -12.19 -3.12 -3.66
C LEU A 175 -11.51 -4.41 -3.18
N LEU A 176 -11.62 -4.72 -1.89
CA LEU A 176 -11.10 -5.95 -1.31
C LEU A 176 -11.75 -7.17 -1.96
N LEU A 177 -13.09 -7.19 -2.00
CA LEU A 177 -13.85 -8.28 -2.64
C LEU A 177 -13.54 -8.40 -4.13
N LEU A 178 -13.42 -7.27 -4.84
CA LEU A 178 -13.07 -7.26 -6.27
C LEU A 178 -11.68 -7.82 -6.54
N PHE A 179 -10.70 -7.49 -5.69
CA PHE A 179 -9.35 -8.02 -5.85
C PHE A 179 -9.27 -9.50 -5.55
N GLU A 180 -9.98 -9.94 -4.51
CA GLU A 180 -10.00 -11.34 -4.13
C GLU A 180 -10.67 -12.19 -5.23
N TYR A 181 -11.82 -11.73 -5.74
CA TYR A 181 -12.50 -12.37 -6.88
C TYR A 181 -11.63 -12.41 -8.15
N SER A 182 -10.72 -11.44 -8.34
CA SER A 182 -9.84 -11.40 -9.50
C SER A 182 -8.68 -12.39 -9.43
N GLU A 183 -8.27 -12.83 -8.24
CA GLU A 183 -7.11 -13.70 -8.04
C GLU A 183 -7.44 -15.19 -8.07
N ASP A 184 -8.67 -15.59 -7.71
CA ASP A 184 -9.13 -16.99 -7.66
C ASP A 184 -9.30 -17.70 -9.01
N GLY A 185 -8.65 -17.21 -10.08
CA GLY A 185 -8.46 -17.97 -11.31
C GLY A 185 -9.61 -17.85 -12.33
N GLY A 186 -9.26 -17.42 -13.56
CA GLY A 186 -10.04 -17.59 -14.80
C GLY A 186 -11.39 -16.85 -14.95
N SER A 187 -12.18 -16.72 -13.87
CA SER A 187 -13.61 -16.40 -13.90
C SER A 187 -13.94 -14.92 -13.65
N GLY A 188 -12.94 -14.03 -13.56
CA GLY A 188 -13.17 -12.61 -13.25
C GLY A 188 -13.92 -11.77 -14.31
N GLY A 189 -14.42 -12.38 -15.39
CA GLY A 189 -15.07 -11.66 -16.49
C GLY A 189 -14.21 -10.53 -17.08
N PHE A 190 -14.85 -9.46 -17.53
CA PHE A 190 -14.17 -8.27 -18.06
C PHE A 190 -13.32 -7.54 -16.99
N ILE A 191 -13.85 -7.42 -15.77
CA ILE A 191 -13.22 -6.68 -14.67
C ILE A 191 -11.93 -7.37 -14.21
N GLY A 192 -11.94 -8.69 -14.00
CA GLY A 192 -10.75 -9.44 -13.64
C GLY A 192 -9.68 -9.45 -14.74
N ARG A 193 -10.07 -9.40 -16.03
CA ARG A 193 -9.12 -9.19 -17.12
C ARG A 193 -8.47 -7.81 -17.05
N TYR A 194 -9.26 -6.77 -16.80
CA TYR A 194 -8.77 -5.39 -16.64
C TYR A 194 -7.85 -5.24 -15.42
N LEU A 195 -8.21 -5.83 -14.27
CA LEU A 195 -7.40 -5.82 -13.05
C LEU A 195 -6.07 -6.56 -13.23
N ARG A 196 -6.08 -7.72 -13.90
CA ARG A 196 -4.83 -8.41 -14.28
C ARG A 196 -3.97 -7.58 -15.24
N TRP A 197 -4.58 -6.90 -16.21
CA TRP A 197 -3.86 -5.99 -17.10
C TRP A 197 -3.24 -4.81 -16.34
N LEU A 198 -3.98 -4.17 -15.43
CA LEU A 198 -3.47 -3.11 -14.55
C LEU A 198 -2.32 -3.60 -13.67
N ARG A 199 -2.47 -4.77 -13.04
CA ARG A 199 -1.41 -5.40 -12.25
C ARG A 199 -0.16 -5.64 -13.09
N THR A 200 -0.31 -6.20 -14.29
CA THR A 200 0.82 -6.44 -15.20
C THR A 200 1.49 -5.12 -15.62
N LYS A 201 0.70 -4.07 -15.90
CA LYS A 201 1.21 -2.73 -16.21
C LYS A 201 1.93 -2.11 -15.01
N TRP A 202 1.41 -2.28 -13.81
CA TRP A 202 2.02 -1.80 -12.57
C TRP A 202 3.33 -2.53 -12.28
N GLU A 203 3.36 -3.86 -12.41
CA GLU A 203 4.60 -4.65 -12.28
C GLU A 203 5.63 -4.22 -13.33
N MET A 204 5.23 -4.01 -14.59
CA MET A 204 6.12 -3.45 -15.63
C MET A 204 6.57 -2.02 -15.35
N PHE A 205 5.72 -1.18 -14.76
CA PHE A 205 6.06 0.18 -14.35
C PHE A 205 7.05 0.16 -13.19
N ILE A 206 6.84 -0.68 -12.18
CA ILE A 206 7.80 -0.90 -11.08
C ILE A 206 9.14 -1.32 -11.67
N VAL A 207 9.16 -2.33 -12.54
CA VAL A 207 10.36 -2.78 -13.26
C VAL A 207 11.04 -1.61 -14.00
N SER A 208 10.26 -0.78 -14.68
CA SER A 208 10.75 0.42 -15.39
C SER A 208 11.34 1.48 -14.45
N CYS A 209 10.71 1.74 -13.29
CA CYS A 209 11.22 2.64 -12.26
C CYS A 209 12.54 2.16 -11.64
N HIS A 210 12.80 0.85 -11.67
CA HIS A 210 14.07 0.26 -11.24
C HIS A 210 15.14 0.24 -12.35
N GLY A 211 14.91 0.96 -13.47
CA GLY A 211 15.88 1.11 -14.56
C GLY A 211 15.83 -0.01 -15.61
N MET A 212 14.90 -0.97 -15.51
CA MET A 212 14.66 -1.95 -16.57
C MET A 212 13.70 -1.36 -17.60
N THR A 213 14.22 -0.61 -18.59
CA THR A 213 13.41 -0.13 -19.71
C THR A 213 12.90 -1.28 -20.57
N ALA A 214 11.59 -1.32 -20.83
CA ALA A 214 10.92 -2.28 -21.71
C ALA A 214 11.42 -2.30 -23.17
N ARG A 215 12.35 -1.40 -23.53
CA ARG A 215 13.14 -1.50 -24.77
C ARG A 215 14.29 -2.47 -24.55
N LEU A 216 13.99 -3.76 -24.71
CA LEU A 216 14.92 -4.87 -24.65
C LEU A 216 15.90 -4.94 -25.84
N ASN A 217 16.35 -3.80 -26.36
CA ASN A 217 17.23 -3.83 -27.53
C ASN A 217 18.71 -3.82 -27.15
N ASN A 218 19.09 -3.37 -25.95
CA ASN A 218 20.50 -3.27 -25.55
C ASN A 218 20.72 -3.53 -24.05
N LEU A 219 20.26 -4.68 -23.53
CA LEU A 219 20.86 -5.20 -22.30
C LEU A 219 22.15 -5.91 -22.70
N GLU A 220 23.28 -5.28 -22.37
CA GLU A 220 24.61 -5.85 -22.58
C GLU A 220 24.68 -7.28 -22.01
N ILE A 221 24.96 -8.22 -22.91
CA ILE A 221 25.37 -9.60 -22.64
C ILE A 221 26.79 -9.55 -22.04
N ASN A 222 26.94 -8.90 -20.89
CA ASN A 222 28.24 -8.80 -20.25
C ASN A 222 28.28 -9.79 -19.09
N ASN A 223 29.01 -10.89 -19.33
CA ASN A 223 29.37 -11.99 -18.43
C ASN A 223 28.28 -13.06 -18.20
N LEU A 224 27.79 -13.69 -19.27
CA LEU A 224 27.28 -15.07 -19.14
C LEU A 224 28.47 -16.03 -19.11
N ASP A 225 28.40 -17.04 -18.25
CA ASP A 225 29.42 -18.09 -18.20
C ASP A 225 29.47 -18.86 -19.53
N ALA A 226 30.67 -19.35 -19.89
CA ALA A 226 30.94 -19.93 -21.20
C ALA A 226 30.12 -21.20 -21.48
N ASP A 227 29.76 -21.94 -20.44
CA ASP A 227 28.89 -23.12 -20.48
C ASP A 227 27.46 -22.75 -20.86
N VAL A 228 26.90 -21.69 -20.26
CA VAL A 228 25.55 -21.21 -20.55
C VAL A 228 25.43 -20.69 -21.99
N LEU A 229 26.48 -20.04 -22.50
CA LEU A 229 26.53 -19.61 -23.90
C LEU A 229 26.60 -20.80 -24.86
N HIS A 230 27.41 -21.81 -24.53
CA HIS A 230 27.52 -23.03 -25.33
C HIS A 230 26.19 -23.79 -25.42
N GLU A 231 25.51 -23.96 -24.28
CA GLU A 231 24.21 -24.64 -24.24
C GLU A 231 23.14 -23.86 -25.00
N LYS A 232 23.13 -22.53 -24.87
CA LYS A 232 22.23 -21.66 -25.63
C LYS A 232 22.39 -21.86 -27.14
N ASP A 233 23.63 -21.92 -27.61
CA ASP A 233 23.92 -22.10 -29.04
C ASP A 233 23.47 -23.49 -29.53
N ILE A 234 23.73 -24.55 -28.77
CA ILE A 234 23.28 -25.92 -29.06
C ILE A 234 21.75 -25.97 -29.18
N VAL A 235 21.05 -25.42 -28.20
CA VAL A 235 19.58 -25.43 -28.18
C VAL A 235 19.01 -24.58 -29.33
N SER A 236 19.68 -23.49 -29.69
CA SER A 236 19.26 -22.63 -30.80
C SER A 236 19.39 -23.32 -32.16
N GLN A 237 20.48 -24.07 -32.38
CA GLN A 237 20.76 -24.76 -33.63
C GLN A 237 19.90 -26.02 -33.79
N ASN A 238 19.69 -26.77 -32.70
CA ASN A 238 19.00 -28.06 -32.73
C ASN A 238 17.52 -27.99 -32.32
N LYS A 239 16.93 -26.80 -32.31
CA LYS A 239 15.61 -26.52 -31.77
C LYS A 239 14.49 -27.45 -32.29
N ASN A 240 14.52 -27.77 -33.58
CA ASN A 240 13.47 -28.58 -34.22
C ASN A 240 13.53 -30.05 -33.80
N GLU A 241 14.74 -30.58 -33.61
CA GLU A 241 14.98 -31.97 -33.18
C GLU A 241 14.74 -32.14 -31.67
N LEU A 242 15.18 -31.15 -30.88
CA LEU A 242 14.96 -31.14 -29.43
C LEU A 242 13.48 -31.05 -29.07
N LYS A 243 12.63 -30.49 -29.94
CA LYS A 243 11.19 -30.40 -29.70
C LYS A 243 10.51 -31.78 -29.63
N SER A 244 11.02 -32.77 -30.35
CA SER A 244 10.47 -34.14 -30.34
C SER A 244 11.12 -35.04 -29.30
N THR A 245 12.36 -34.74 -28.92
CA THR A 245 13.20 -35.65 -28.11
C THR A 245 13.34 -35.22 -26.65
N ALA A 246 13.28 -33.92 -26.38
CA ALA A 246 13.38 -33.40 -25.02
C ALA A 246 12.03 -33.49 -24.30
N ALA A 247 12.08 -33.86 -23.02
CA ALA A 247 10.91 -33.85 -22.15
C ALA A 247 10.45 -32.41 -21.85
N LEU A 248 11.41 -31.49 -21.73
CA LEU A 248 11.16 -30.07 -21.49
C LEU A 248 12.19 -29.22 -22.23
N LEU A 249 11.70 -28.32 -23.09
CA LEU A 249 12.52 -27.42 -23.89
C LEU A 249 12.23 -25.97 -23.49
N LEU A 250 13.22 -25.30 -22.91
CA LEU A 250 13.16 -23.89 -22.53
C LEU A 250 13.97 -23.08 -23.53
N VAL A 251 13.32 -22.15 -24.23
CA VAL A 251 13.99 -21.32 -25.24
C VAL A 251 13.80 -19.86 -24.90
N ASN A 252 14.91 -19.13 -24.83
CA ASN A 252 14.93 -17.68 -24.64
C ASN A 252 14.16 -17.22 -23.39
N VAL A 253 14.37 -17.92 -22.27
CA VAL A 253 13.73 -17.62 -20.98
C VAL A 253 14.40 -16.43 -20.31
N TRP A 254 13.59 -15.67 -19.57
CA TRP A 254 14.02 -14.47 -18.87
C TRP A 254 14.00 -14.74 -17.37
N LYS A 255 15.11 -14.45 -16.71
CA LYS A 255 15.20 -14.47 -15.24
C LYS A 255 15.26 -13.06 -14.73
N ILE A 256 14.18 -12.61 -14.11
CA ILE A 256 14.09 -11.31 -13.46
C ILE A 256 14.36 -11.53 -11.97
N TYR A 257 15.46 -10.99 -11.46
CA TYR A 257 15.71 -10.98 -10.02
C TYR A 257 14.90 -9.84 -9.39
N PRO A 258 14.03 -10.10 -8.40
CA PRO A 258 13.42 -9.02 -7.64
C PRO A 258 14.54 -8.25 -6.92
N PRO A 259 14.52 -6.91 -6.92
CA PRO A 259 15.51 -6.14 -6.17
C PRO A 259 15.35 -6.42 -4.66
N SER A 260 16.45 -6.37 -3.90
CA SER A 260 16.47 -6.60 -2.45
C SER A 260 15.79 -5.50 -1.62
N THR A 261 15.10 -4.57 -2.28
CA THR A 261 14.52 -3.37 -1.68
C THR A 261 13.03 -3.58 -1.49
N GLY A 262 12.58 -3.68 -0.23
CA GLY A 262 11.17 -3.93 0.10
C GLY A 262 10.21 -2.85 -0.44
N TYR A 263 8.93 -3.22 -0.60
CA TYR A 263 7.87 -2.37 -1.16
C TYR A 263 7.79 -0.95 -0.54
N LEU A 264 8.11 -0.82 0.75
CA LEU A 264 8.16 0.46 1.45
C LEU A 264 9.19 1.43 0.85
N SER A 265 10.36 0.92 0.45
CA SER A 265 11.41 1.75 -0.15
C SER A 265 11.04 2.22 -1.56
N VAL A 266 10.28 1.42 -2.31
CA VAL A 266 9.71 1.79 -3.61
C VAL A 266 8.63 2.85 -3.44
N PHE A 267 7.76 2.70 -2.45
CA PHE A 267 6.75 3.70 -2.10
C PHE A 267 7.38 5.02 -1.64
N LEU A 268 8.41 4.95 -0.79
CA LEU A 268 9.18 6.12 -0.36
C LEU A 268 9.93 6.77 -1.53
N ASN A 269 10.46 5.98 -2.46
CA ASN A 269 11.07 6.50 -3.69
C ASN A 269 10.04 7.10 -4.66
N PHE A 270 8.82 6.57 -4.72
CA PHE A 270 7.71 7.14 -5.48
C PHE A 270 7.23 8.46 -4.88
N ILE A 271 7.08 8.52 -3.56
CA ILE A 271 6.81 9.77 -2.84
C ILE A 271 7.95 10.76 -3.08
N ARG A 272 9.21 10.33 -2.94
CA ARG A 272 10.38 11.16 -3.21
C ARG A 272 10.44 11.65 -4.65
N SER A 273 10.10 10.80 -5.62
CA SER A 273 10.03 11.15 -7.04
C SER A 273 8.93 12.17 -7.30
N SER A 274 7.74 11.96 -6.74
CA SER A 274 6.58 12.86 -6.87
C SER A 274 6.83 14.21 -6.19
N ILE A 275 7.50 14.20 -5.04
CA ILE A 275 7.98 15.40 -4.35
C ILE A 275 9.10 16.07 -5.15
N SER A 276 9.99 15.33 -5.83
CA SER A 276 11.06 15.91 -6.66
C SER A 276 10.58 16.52 -7.98
N THR A 277 9.46 16.04 -8.53
CA THR A 277 8.80 16.70 -9.67
C THR A 277 8.08 17.97 -9.25
N LEU A 278 7.60 18.06 -8.01
CA LEU A 278 7.02 19.27 -7.41
C LEU A 278 8.11 20.26 -6.95
N ILE A 279 9.21 19.77 -6.39
CA ILE A 279 10.35 20.56 -5.94
C ILE A 279 11.43 20.46 -7.01
N LYS A 280 11.33 21.31 -8.04
CA LYS A 280 12.38 21.49 -9.05
C LYS A 280 13.60 22.16 -8.40
N CYS A 281 14.28 21.47 -7.50
CA CYS A 281 15.52 21.91 -6.88
C CYS A 281 16.60 20.85 -7.08
N ARG A 282 17.54 21.21 -7.94
CA ARG A 282 18.68 20.44 -8.42
C ARG A 282 19.65 20.20 -7.27
N ARG A 283 19.72 18.97 -6.74
CA ARG A 283 20.86 18.52 -5.93
C ARG A 283 21.31 17.15 -6.38
N THR A 284 22.45 17.13 -7.06
CA THR A 284 23.24 15.95 -7.39
C THR A 284 23.90 15.48 -6.11
N ILE A 285 23.44 14.36 -5.55
CA ILE A 285 24.14 13.70 -4.43
C ILE A 285 25.00 12.60 -5.05
N VAL A 286 26.32 12.77 -4.91
CA VAL A 286 27.32 11.75 -5.21
C VAL A 286 27.30 10.74 -4.06
N THR A 287 26.85 9.52 -4.31
CA THR A 287 26.98 8.40 -3.37
C THR A 287 28.23 7.59 -3.72
N THR A 288 29.33 7.86 -3.00
CA THR A 288 30.50 6.98 -2.92
C THR A 288 30.24 5.91 -1.86
N GLY A 289 30.05 4.68 -2.30
CA GLY A 289 30.00 3.48 -1.46
C GLY A 289 29.89 2.26 -2.37
N ASN A 290 30.70 1.24 -2.14
CA ASN A 290 30.63 -0.05 -2.86
C ASN A 290 29.29 -0.73 -2.54
N ILE A 291 28.26 -0.35 -3.29
CA ILE A 291 26.97 -1.01 -3.30
C ILE A 291 27.16 -2.26 -4.14
N VAL A 292 27.00 -3.44 -3.54
CA VAL A 292 26.87 -4.70 -4.27
C VAL A 292 25.77 -4.48 -5.31
N ALA A 293 26.15 -4.47 -6.59
CA ALA A 293 25.21 -4.19 -7.66
C ALA A 293 24.07 -5.22 -7.58
N PRO A 294 22.80 -4.79 -7.65
CA PRO A 294 21.69 -5.73 -7.65
C PRO A 294 21.87 -6.73 -8.79
N LYS A 295 21.56 -8.01 -8.56
CA LYS A 295 21.62 -9.04 -9.60
C LYS A 295 20.78 -8.56 -10.80
N LYS A 296 21.44 -8.33 -11.94
CA LYS A 296 20.78 -7.86 -13.17
C LYS A 296 19.93 -9.00 -13.75
N ALA A 297 18.81 -8.65 -14.37
CA ALA A 297 17.99 -9.62 -15.08
C ALA A 297 18.83 -10.32 -16.18
N VAL A 298 18.72 -11.64 -16.27
CA VAL A 298 19.42 -12.45 -17.28
C VAL A 298 18.43 -12.79 -18.39
N CYS A 299 18.81 -12.51 -19.63
CA CYS A 299 18.00 -12.76 -20.82
C CYS A 299 18.65 -13.83 -21.70
N GLY A 300 17.85 -14.63 -22.38
CA GLY A 300 18.33 -15.53 -23.43
C GLY A 300 18.85 -16.87 -22.95
N LEU A 301 18.42 -17.34 -21.78
CA LEU A 301 18.70 -18.69 -21.30
C LEU A 301 17.92 -19.69 -22.14
N SER A 302 18.61 -20.65 -22.75
CA SER A 302 18.00 -21.77 -23.47
C SER A 302 18.63 -23.07 -22.99
N THR A 303 17.81 -24.04 -22.63
CA THR A 303 18.24 -25.35 -22.12
C THR A 303 17.23 -26.42 -22.56
N SER A 304 17.69 -27.65 -22.73
CA SER A 304 16.87 -28.80 -23.09
C SER A 304 17.13 -29.95 -22.13
N ILE A 305 16.08 -30.54 -21.57
CA ILE A 305 16.16 -31.66 -20.63
C ILE A 305 15.65 -32.93 -21.31
N TYR A 306 16.45 -33.98 -21.33
CA TYR A 306 16.09 -35.26 -21.95
C TYR A 306 15.35 -36.19 -20.98
N HIS A 307 14.67 -37.20 -21.54
CA HIS A 307 13.99 -38.21 -20.73
C HIS A 307 14.98 -39.02 -19.87
N GLY A 308 14.76 -39.04 -18.56
CA GLY A 308 15.59 -39.76 -17.58
C GLY A 308 16.65 -38.91 -16.89
N GLU A 309 16.82 -37.65 -17.30
CA GLU A 309 17.68 -36.69 -16.62
C GLU A 309 16.94 -36.02 -15.46
N THR A 310 17.65 -35.79 -14.35
CA THR A 310 17.13 -35.00 -13.22
C THR A 310 17.75 -33.62 -13.25
N PHE A 311 16.91 -32.60 -13.37
CA PHE A 311 17.34 -31.21 -13.39
C PHE A 311 16.74 -30.47 -12.19
N GLY A 312 17.60 -29.78 -11.43
CA GLY A 312 17.19 -28.91 -10.34
C GLY A 312 17.35 -27.45 -10.76
N LEU A 313 16.25 -26.73 -10.92
CA LEU A 313 16.29 -25.26 -10.94
C LEU A 313 16.58 -24.79 -9.51
N LEU A 314 17.86 -24.76 -9.13
CA LEU A 314 18.30 -24.15 -7.88
C LEU A 314 18.13 -22.64 -7.99
N GLY A 315 16.92 -22.18 -7.71
CA GLY A 315 16.70 -20.82 -7.24
C GLY A 315 17.38 -20.70 -5.89
N VAL A 316 18.63 -20.23 -5.88
CA VAL A 316 19.22 -19.71 -4.65
C VAL A 316 18.36 -18.51 -4.24
N ASN A 317 17.52 -18.70 -3.22
CA ASN A 317 16.80 -17.61 -2.55
C ASN A 317 17.77 -16.52 -2.12
#